data_AF-A0A0F8W6B5-F1
#
_entry.id   AF-A0A0F8W6B5-F1
#
_cell.length_a   1.000
_cell.length_b   1.000
_cell.length_c   1.000
_cell.angle_alpha   90.00
_cell.angle_beta   90.00
_cell.angle_gamma   90.00
#
_symmetry.space_group_name_H-M   'P 1'
#
loop_
_entity.id
_entity.type
_entity.pdbx_description
1 polymer ?
#
loop_
_entity_poly.entity_id
_entity_poly.type
_entity_poly.pdbx_seq_one_letter_code
_entity_poly.pdbx_strand_id
1 'polypeptide(L)'
;MSYNGWSNYETWNVALWLDNDQGTQDMLREWAEEVWKDAEETPYLTREQYATRTLADQIEEYIEENNPLAGEASMYSDILTANLHEVNWGEIA
;
A
#
# COMPACT_ATOMS: atom_id res chain seq x y z
N MET A 1 -12.72 4.29 -14.94
CA MET A 1 -11.82 5.26 -15.62
C MET A 1 -10.55 5.26 -14.82
N SER A 2 -9.38 5.18 -15.45
CA SER A 2 -8.11 5.34 -14.75
C SER A 2 -7.84 6.81 -14.41
N TYR A 3 -7.11 7.07 -13.33
CA TYR A 3 -6.66 8.40 -12.91
C TYR A 3 -5.14 8.46 -12.99
N ASN A 4 -4.60 9.25 -13.93
CA ASN A 4 -3.16 9.34 -14.18
C ASN A 4 -2.43 7.99 -14.35
N GLY A 5 -3.11 6.99 -14.92
CA GLY A 5 -2.56 5.64 -15.12
C GLY A 5 -2.90 4.62 -14.01
N TRP A 6 -3.44 5.07 -12.88
CA TRP A 6 -3.86 4.23 -11.75
C TRP A 6 -5.36 3.90 -11.83
N SER A 7 -5.81 2.86 -11.11
CA SER A 7 -7.24 2.47 -11.13
C SER A 7 -8.20 3.52 -10.57
N ASN A 8 -7.78 4.33 -9.59
CA ASN A 8 -8.56 5.41 -9.00
C ASN A 8 -7.68 6.55 -8.47
N TYR A 9 -8.31 7.58 -7.90
CA TYR A 9 -7.62 8.77 -7.40
C TYR A 9 -6.81 8.47 -6.13
N GLU A 10 -7.39 7.67 -5.23
CA GLU A 10 -6.85 7.34 -3.92
C GLU A 10 -5.52 6.58 -4.08
N THR A 11 -5.47 5.60 -4.97
CA THR A 11 -4.25 4.85 -5.30
C THR A 11 -3.17 5.75 -5.88
N TRP A 12 -3.51 6.62 -6.85
CA TRP A 12 -2.56 7.58 -7.40
C TRP A 12 -2.03 8.55 -6.32
N ASN A 13 -2.89 9.03 -5.43
CA ASN A 13 -2.51 10.00 -4.42
C ASN A 13 -1.51 9.40 -3.42
N VAL A 14 -1.76 8.18 -2.96
CA VAL A 14 -0.84 7.48 -2.05
C VAL A 14 0.48 7.20 -2.75
N ALA A 15 0.45 6.64 -3.96
CA ALA A 15 1.67 6.36 -4.73
C ALA A 15 2.51 7.62 -4.95
N LEU A 16 1.88 8.76 -5.27
CA LEU A 16 2.57 10.04 -5.41
C LEU A 16 3.33 10.44 -4.15
N TRP A 17 2.76 10.25 -2.96
CA TRP A 17 3.43 10.59 -1.70
C TRP A 17 4.55 9.62 -1.35
N LEU A 18 4.35 8.32 -1.57
CA LEU A 18 5.36 7.29 -1.35
C LEU A 18 6.58 7.50 -2.27
N ASP A 19 6.35 7.89 -3.52
CA ASP A 19 7.41 8.15 -4.51
C ASP A 19 8.13 9.49 -4.31
N ASN A 20 7.62 10.40 -3.48
CA ASN A 20 8.18 11.75 -3.38
C ASN A 20 9.40 11.86 -2.44
N ASP A 21 9.68 10.82 -1.63
CA ASP A 21 10.83 10.79 -0.73
C ASP A 21 11.71 9.56 -0.99
N GLN A 22 13.03 9.80 -1.14
CA GLN A 22 13.99 8.73 -1.42
C GLN A 22 14.04 7.70 -0.29
N GLY A 23 13.91 8.13 0.97
CA GLY A 23 13.92 7.21 2.11
C GLY A 23 12.75 6.24 2.06
N THR A 24 11.55 6.75 1.75
CA THR A 24 10.36 5.91 1.55
C THR A 24 10.55 4.94 0.38
N GLN A 25 11.08 5.38 -0.76
CA GLN A 25 11.34 4.49 -1.89
C GLN A 25 12.36 3.39 -1.56
N ASP A 26 13.44 3.72 -0.85
CA ASP A 26 14.46 2.76 -0.45
C ASP A 26 13.87 1.71 0.51
N MET A 27 13.07 2.17 1.49
CA MET A 27 12.35 1.29 2.42
C MET A 27 11.40 0.32 1.69
N LEU A 28 10.60 0.82 0.74
CA LEU A 28 9.68 -0.03 -0.04
C LEU A 28 10.43 -1.07 -0.88
N ARG A 29 11.58 -0.69 -1.43
CA ARG A 29 12.44 -1.62 -2.19
C ARG A 29 13.01 -2.72 -1.28
N GLU A 30 13.48 -2.37 -0.09
CA GLU A 30 13.97 -3.33 0.90
C GLU A 30 12.87 -4.32 1.29
N TRP A 31 11.65 -3.84 1.59
CA TRP A 31 10.51 -4.70 1.88
C TRP A 31 10.14 -5.60 0.72
N ALA A 32 10.09 -5.08 -0.52
CA ALA A 32 9.81 -5.90 -1.70
C ALA A 32 10.84 -7.03 -1.87
N GLU A 33 12.12 -6.75 -1.63
CA GLU A 33 13.18 -7.76 -1.68
C GLU A 33 13.05 -8.81 -0.57
N GLU A 34 12.71 -8.40 0.66
CA GLU A 34 12.49 -9.30 1.80
C GLU A 34 11.28 -10.20 1.58
N VAL A 35 10.14 -9.61 1.25
CA VAL A 35 8.90 -10.33 0.94
C VAL A 35 9.11 -11.29 -0.22
N TRP A 36 9.83 -10.89 -1.27
CA TRP A 36 10.14 -11.79 -2.39
C TRP A 36 11.01 -12.98 -1.96
N LYS A 37 11.99 -12.79 -1.07
CA LYS A 37 12.86 -13.87 -0.56
C LYS A 37 12.05 -14.90 0.21
N ASP A 38 11.10 -14.46 1.01
CA ASP A 38 10.26 -15.30 1.86
C ASP A 38 9.04 -15.88 1.13
N ALA A 39 8.67 -15.31 -0.03
CA ALA A 39 7.55 -15.77 -0.82
C ALA A 39 7.78 -17.18 -1.40
N GLU A 40 6.83 -18.07 -1.13
CA GLU A 40 6.78 -19.42 -1.68
C GLU A 40 5.56 -19.60 -2.59
N GLU A 41 5.73 -20.32 -3.70
CA GLU A 41 4.61 -20.71 -4.55
C GLU A 41 3.73 -21.73 -3.81
N THR A 42 2.43 -21.50 -3.82
CA THR A 42 1.44 -22.40 -3.20
C THR A 42 0.49 -22.95 -4.28
N PRO A 43 -0.32 -23.98 -3.98
CA PRO A 43 -1.34 -24.44 -4.92
C PRO A 43 -2.38 -23.39 -5.34
N TYR A 44 -2.47 -22.26 -4.63
CA TYR A 44 -3.49 -21.22 -4.84
C TYR A 44 -2.93 -19.90 -5.37
N LEU A 45 -1.64 -19.63 -5.16
CA LEU A 45 -0.97 -18.37 -5.48
C LEU A 45 0.40 -18.65 -6.08
N THR A 46 0.71 -17.96 -7.17
CA THR A 46 2.08 -17.88 -7.65
C THR A 46 2.95 -17.18 -6.60
N ARG A 47 4.26 -17.40 -6.66
CA ARG A 47 5.20 -16.66 -5.80
C ARG A 47 5.03 -15.15 -5.90
N GLU A 48 4.80 -14.64 -7.11
CA GLU A 48 4.53 -13.22 -7.37
C GLU A 48 3.24 -12.75 -6.68
N GLN A 49 2.13 -13.47 -6.85
CA GLN A 49 0.88 -13.12 -6.19
C GLN A 49 0.99 -13.15 -4.66
N TYR A 50 1.75 -14.11 -4.12
CA TYR A 50 2.05 -14.15 -2.69
C TYR A 50 2.83 -12.91 -2.26
N ALA A 51 3.93 -12.61 -2.95
CA ALA A 51 4.79 -11.48 -2.64
C ALA A 51 4.05 -10.13 -2.74
N THR A 52 3.35 -9.89 -3.84
CA THR A 52 2.56 -8.66 -4.05
C THR A 52 1.52 -8.48 -2.95
N ARG A 53 0.81 -9.55 -2.56
CA ARG A 53 -0.18 -9.48 -1.48
C ARG A 53 0.47 -9.13 -0.15
N THR A 54 1.55 -9.81 0.22
CA THR A 54 2.23 -9.57 1.50
C THR A 54 2.82 -8.16 1.55
N LEU A 55 3.40 -7.67 0.46
CA LEU A 55 3.90 -6.30 0.39
C LEU A 55 2.77 -5.28 0.45
N ALA A 56 1.64 -5.52 -0.23
CA ALA A 56 0.46 -4.66 -0.17
C ALA A 56 -0.07 -4.53 1.27
N ASP A 57 -0.23 -5.66 1.97
CA ASP A 57 -0.68 -5.69 3.38
C ASP A 57 0.31 -4.90 4.27
N GLN A 58 1.63 -5.05 4.05
CA GLN A 58 2.66 -4.35 4.83
C GLN A 58 2.66 -2.83 4.58
N ILE A 59 2.43 -2.38 3.34
CA ILE A 59 2.33 -0.95 2.99
C ILE A 59 1.07 -0.35 3.61
N GLU A 60 -0.06 -1.05 3.52
CA GLU A 60 -1.33 -0.61 4.13
C GLU A 60 -1.17 -0.43 5.64
N GLU A 61 -0.64 -1.43 6.34
CA GLU A 61 -0.40 -1.39 7.79
C GLU A 61 0.50 -0.21 8.17
N TYR A 62 1.61 -0.01 7.45
CA TYR A 62 2.50 1.13 7.69
C TYR A 62 1.78 2.48 7.58
N ILE A 63 0.91 2.65 6.58
CA ILE A 63 0.17 3.90 6.37
C ILE A 63 -0.90 4.09 7.45
N GLU A 64 -1.60 3.03 7.83
CA GLU A 64 -2.60 3.08 8.90
C GLU A 64 -1.98 3.36 10.27
N GLU A 65 -0.84 2.75 10.59
CA GLU A 65 -0.13 2.98 11.86
C GLU A 65 0.43 4.40 11.99
N ASN A 66 0.86 5.00 10.87
CA ASN A 66 1.38 6.36 10.83
C ASN A 66 0.28 7.41 10.60
N ASN A 67 -1.00 7.02 10.55
CA ASN A 67 -2.10 7.95 10.37
C ASN A 67 -2.29 8.83 11.63
N PRO A 68 -2.08 10.15 11.54
CA PRO A 68 -2.17 11.05 12.69
C PRO A 68 -3.59 11.20 13.26
N LEU A 69 -4.61 10.74 12.53
CA LEU A 69 -6.01 10.80 12.93
C LEU A 69 -6.56 9.46 13.45
N ALA A 70 -5.77 8.38 13.46
CA ALA A 70 -6.25 7.03 13.81
C ALA A 70 -6.79 6.91 15.25
N GLY A 71 -6.32 7.74 16.18
CA GLY A 71 -6.75 7.74 17.58
C GLY A 71 -7.96 8.62 17.89
N GLU A 72 -8.47 9.39 16.93
CA GLU A 72 -9.48 10.42 17.16
C GLU A 72 -10.72 10.19 16.29
N ALA A 73 -11.78 9.63 16.90
CA ALA A 73 -13.06 9.47 16.20
C ALA A 73 -13.66 10.83 15.81
N SER A 74 -13.72 11.11 14.51
CA SER A 74 -14.23 12.35 13.94
C SER A 74 -14.69 12.16 12.50
N MET A 75 -15.45 13.12 11.97
CA MET A 75 -15.81 13.13 10.54
C MET A 75 -14.56 13.06 9.64
N TYR A 76 -13.44 13.66 10.06
CA TYR A 76 -12.20 13.67 9.29
C TYR A 76 -11.50 12.31 9.31
N SER A 77 -11.46 11.63 10.46
CA SER A 77 -10.92 10.27 10.55
C SER A 77 -11.77 9.30 9.74
N ASP A 78 -13.10 9.41 9.80
CA ASP A 78 -14.01 8.54 9.05
C ASP A 78 -13.84 8.69 7.53
N ILE A 79 -13.70 9.94 7.04
CA ILE A 79 -13.44 10.20 5.62
C ILE A 79 -12.07 9.66 5.22
N LEU A 80 -11.02 9.89 6.03
CA LEU A 80 -9.68 9.41 5.71
C LEU A 80 -9.64 7.89 5.64
N THR A 81 -10.16 7.19 6.66
CA THR A 81 -10.25 5.73 6.68
C THR A 81 -11.05 5.20 5.49
N ALA A 82 -12.18 5.82 5.16
CA ALA A 82 -12.96 5.44 3.99
C ALA A 82 -12.15 5.58 2.68
N ASN A 83 -11.36 6.64 2.51
CA ASN A 83 -10.50 6.79 1.33
C ASN A 83 -9.34 5.80 1.30
N LEU A 84 -8.73 5.47 2.45
CA LEU A 84 -7.68 4.46 2.53
C LEU A 84 -8.19 3.07 2.11
N HIS A 85 -9.44 2.72 2.45
CA HIS A 85 -10.06 1.48 2.00
C HIS A 85 -10.32 1.39 0.48
N GLU A 86 -10.32 2.52 -0.23
CA GLU A 86 -10.46 2.54 -1.70
C GLU A 86 -9.10 2.41 -2.41
N VAL A 87 -7.98 2.46 -1.69
CA VAL A 87 -6.64 2.31 -2.28
C VAL A 87 -6.46 0.89 -2.78
N ASN A 88 -6.03 0.74 -4.05
CA ASN A 88 -5.56 -0.54 -4.57
C ASN A 88 -4.09 -0.75 -4.20
N TRP A 89 -3.84 -1.24 -2.99
CA TRP A 89 -2.49 -1.49 -2.49
C TRP A 89 -1.66 -2.44 -3.36
N GLY A 90 -2.31 -3.36 -4.09
CA GLY A 90 -1.64 -4.27 -5.03
C GLY A 90 -1.17 -3.62 -6.33
N GLU A 91 -1.60 -2.39 -6.66
CA GLU A 91 -0.97 -1.61 -7.74
C GLU A 91 0.30 -0.89 -7.28
N ILE A 92 0.46 -0.68 -5.96
CA ILE A 92 1.62 -0.01 -5.36
C ILE A 92 2.74 -1.02 -5.06
N ALA A 93 2.37 -2.23 -4.65
CA ALA A 93 3.26 -3.35 -4.32
C ALA A 93 3.81 -4.08 -5.56
#